data_AF-A0A379TLB7-F1
#
_entry.id   AF-A0A379TLB7-F1
#
_cell.length_a   1.000
_cell.length_b   1.000
_cell.length_c   1.000
_cell.angle_alpha   90.00
_cell.angle_beta   90.00
_cell.angle_gamma   90.00
#
_symmetry.space_group_name_H-M   'P 1'
#
loop_
_entity.id
_entity.type
_entity.pdbx_description
1 polymer ?
#
loop_
_entity_poly.entity_id
_entity_poly.type
_entity_poly.pdbx_seq_one_letter_code
_entity_poly.pdbx_strand_id
1 'polypeptide(L)'
;MAKAQKQRADLFVSIHADAFTSRQPSGSSVFALSTKGATSTAAKYLAQTQNASDLIGGVSKSGDRYVDHTMFDMVQSLTIADSLKFGKAVLKQLGKINDLHKNKVEQAGFAVLKAPDIPSILVETAFISNVEEERRLKTAKFQQEVAESILAGIKAYFADGATLARRS
;
A
#
# COMPACT_ATOMS: atom_id res chain seq x y z
N MET A 1 -0.96 10.71 -5.33
CA MET A 1 -1.97 11.14 -4.33
C MET A 1 -2.93 12.22 -4.79
N ALA A 2 -2.45 13.36 -5.32
CA ALA A 2 -3.32 14.48 -5.69
C ALA A 2 -4.52 14.09 -6.60
N LYS A 3 -4.34 13.11 -7.50
CA LYS A 3 -5.41 12.59 -8.36
C LYS A 3 -6.50 11.84 -7.58
N ALA A 4 -6.14 11.03 -6.57
CA ALA A 4 -7.09 10.26 -5.76
C ALA A 4 -7.96 11.18 -4.88
N GLN A 5 -7.34 12.18 -4.24
CA GLN A 5 -8.06 13.21 -3.47
C GLN A 5 -9.02 14.01 -4.36
N LYS A 6 -8.59 14.39 -5.58
CA LYS A 6 -9.42 15.12 -6.54
C LYS A 6 -10.62 14.31 -7.03
N GLN A 7 -10.52 12.97 -7.05
CA GLN A 7 -11.58 12.06 -7.50
C GLN A 7 -12.49 11.57 -6.38
N ARG A 8 -12.34 12.05 -5.13
CA ARG A 8 -13.11 11.62 -3.96
C ARG A 8 -13.06 10.10 -3.74
N ALA A 9 -11.87 9.51 -3.86
CA ALA A 9 -11.69 8.08 -3.69
C ALA A 9 -11.94 7.63 -2.24
N ASP A 10 -12.68 6.54 -2.06
CA ASP A 10 -12.92 5.91 -0.74
C ASP A 10 -11.73 5.07 -0.26
N LEU A 11 -10.90 4.60 -1.19
CA LEU A 11 -9.69 3.81 -0.95
C LEU A 11 -8.61 4.21 -1.95
N PHE A 12 -7.36 4.08 -1.55
CA PHE A 12 -6.22 4.18 -2.45
C PHE A 12 -5.33 2.93 -2.37
N VAL A 13 -4.96 2.41 -3.54
CA VAL A 13 -4.05 1.28 -3.69
C VAL A 13 -2.92 1.67 -4.64
N SER A 14 -1.68 1.66 -4.14
CA SER A 14 -0.49 1.73 -4.98
C SER A 14 -0.02 0.32 -5.31
N ILE A 15 0.11 -0.02 -6.59
CA ILE A 15 0.55 -1.35 -7.02
C ILE A 15 1.99 -1.28 -7.48
N HIS A 16 2.84 -2.16 -6.95
CA HIS A 16 4.27 -2.21 -7.19
C HIS A 16 4.74 -3.65 -7.47
N ALA A 17 5.93 -3.74 -8.04
CA ALA A 17 6.66 -4.98 -8.30
C ALA A 17 8.17 -4.72 -8.16
N ASP A 18 8.58 -4.34 -6.95
CA ASP A 18 9.89 -3.77 -6.69
C ASP A 18 11.05 -4.75 -6.78
N ALA A 19 12.27 -4.21 -6.91
CA ALA A 19 13.51 -4.97 -6.83
C ALA A 19 14.19 -4.75 -5.49
N PHE A 20 14.63 -5.84 -4.84
CA PHE A 20 15.67 -5.77 -3.80
C PHE A 20 17.06 -5.93 -4.42
N THR A 21 18.09 -5.49 -3.70
CA THR A 21 19.50 -5.72 -4.09
C THR A 21 19.86 -7.20 -4.12
N SER A 22 19.23 -8.00 -3.26
CA SER A 22 19.28 -9.46 -3.32
C SER A 22 18.15 -10.02 -4.18
N ARG A 23 18.41 -11.13 -4.88
CA ARG A 23 17.40 -11.89 -5.65
C ARG A 23 16.63 -12.91 -4.81
N GLN A 24 17.00 -13.08 -3.53
CA GLN A 24 16.38 -14.06 -2.63
C GLN A 24 14.96 -13.69 -2.17
N PRO A 25 14.63 -12.42 -1.82
CA PRO A 25 13.28 -12.07 -1.42
C PRO A 25 12.26 -12.40 -2.53
N SER A 26 11.19 -13.10 -2.16
CA SER A 26 10.07 -13.47 -3.03
C SER A 26 8.74 -13.28 -2.29
N GLY A 27 7.64 -13.39 -3.04
CA GLY A 27 6.29 -13.34 -2.50
C GLY A 27 5.69 -11.94 -2.45
N SER A 28 4.38 -11.89 -2.25
CA SER A 28 3.62 -10.65 -2.16
C SER A 28 3.73 -10.02 -0.77
N SER A 29 3.61 -8.70 -0.71
CA SER A 29 3.55 -7.92 0.54
C SER A 29 2.53 -6.80 0.46
N VAL A 30 2.02 -6.37 1.62
CA VAL A 30 1.16 -5.20 1.72
C VAL A 30 1.70 -4.28 2.81
N PHE A 31 1.75 -2.98 2.51
CA PHE A 31 2.24 -1.93 3.38
C PHE A 31 1.18 -0.86 3.62
N ALA A 32 1.20 -0.27 4.81
CA ALA A 32 0.44 0.93 5.16
C ALA A 32 1.38 2.03 5.68
N LEU A 33 0.86 3.26 5.81
CA LEU A 33 1.65 4.38 6.34
C LEU A 33 2.02 4.16 7.81
N SER A 34 3.24 4.55 8.17
CA SER A 34 3.63 4.85 9.56
C SER A 34 4.33 6.19 9.64
N THR A 35 3.97 6.99 10.64
CA THR A 35 4.64 8.25 11.01
C THR A 35 5.61 8.09 12.18
N LYS A 36 5.63 6.92 12.82
CA LYS A 36 6.42 6.67 14.05
C LYS A 36 7.63 5.75 13.84
N GLY A 37 7.84 5.28 12.60
CA GLY A 37 8.94 4.38 12.25
C GLY A 37 8.46 3.13 11.51
N ALA A 38 9.38 2.47 10.82
CA ALA A 38 9.07 1.29 10.04
C ALA A 38 8.97 0.03 10.92
N THR A 39 8.11 -0.92 10.54
CA THR A 39 7.95 -2.21 11.24
C THR A 39 9.12 -3.17 11.01
N SER A 40 9.91 -2.95 9.96
CA SER A 40 11.11 -3.73 9.66
C SER A 40 12.14 -2.91 8.89
N THR A 41 13.36 -3.41 8.84
CA THR A 41 14.44 -2.83 8.01
C THR A 41 14.12 -2.93 6.52
N ALA A 42 13.46 -4.02 6.09
CA ALA A 42 12.99 -4.20 4.72
C ALA A 42 11.94 -3.15 4.33
N ALA A 43 10.92 -2.95 5.17
CA ALA A 43 9.91 -1.91 4.97
C ALA A 43 10.52 -0.50 4.95
N LYS A 44 11.51 -0.23 5.82
CA LYS A 44 12.26 1.03 5.83
C LYS A 44 13.02 1.26 4.53
N TYR A 45 13.72 0.23 4.05
CA TYR A 45 14.50 0.29 2.82
C TYR A 45 13.61 0.56 1.61
N LEU A 46 12.51 -0.19 1.45
CA LEU A 46 11.54 0.00 0.37
C LEU A 46 10.93 1.40 0.38
N ALA A 47 10.54 1.92 1.55
CA ALA A 47 10.02 3.28 1.64
C ALA A 47 11.05 4.33 1.18
N GLN A 48 12.34 4.14 1.48
CA GLN A 48 13.39 5.05 1.05
C GLN A 48 13.60 5.00 -0.47
N THR A 49 13.66 3.81 -1.06
CA THR A 49 13.85 3.66 -2.52
C THR A 49 12.64 4.18 -3.29
N GLN A 50 11.42 3.88 -2.83
CA GLN A 50 10.19 4.34 -3.47
C GLN A 50 10.04 5.86 -3.41
N ASN A 51 10.28 6.46 -2.23
CA ASN A 51 10.22 7.91 -2.09
C ASN A 51 11.27 8.63 -2.96
N ALA A 52 12.42 8.01 -3.20
CA ALA A 52 13.44 8.54 -4.10
C ALA A 52 13.04 8.42 -5.58
N SER A 53 12.37 7.33 -5.97
CA SER A 53 11.85 7.12 -7.32
C SER A 53 10.79 8.17 -7.70
N ASP A 54 9.86 8.48 -6.79
CA ASP A 54 8.83 9.52 -7.00
C ASP A 54 9.44 10.91 -7.25
N LEU A 55 10.60 11.21 -6.65
CA LEU A 55 11.34 12.46 -6.86
C LEU A 55 11.98 12.51 -8.24
N ILE A 56 12.48 11.39 -8.74
CA ILE A 56 13.07 11.27 -10.09
C ILE A 56 11.97 11.37 -11.16
N GLY A 57 10.79 10.80 -10.89
CA GLY A 57 9.61 10.82 -11.78
C GLY A 57 8.83 12.14 -11.82
N GLY A 58 9.25 13.17 -11.08
CA GLY A 58 8.69 14.53 -11.19
C GLY A 58 7.39 14.80 -10.42
N VAL A 59 7.02 14.00 -9.42
CA VAL A 59 5.80 14.25 -8.63
C VAL A 59 6.08 15.31 -7.56
N SER A 60 5.43 16.48 -7.68
CA SER A 60 5.59 17.59 -6.75
C SER A 60 5.22 17.18 -5.31
N LYS A 61 6.12 17.42 -4.35
CA LYS A 61 5.80 17.34 -2.91
C LYS A 61 4.59 18.24 -2.65
N SER A 62 3.46 17.63 -2.30
CA SER A 62 2.26 18.37 -1.93
C SER A 62 2.54 19.08 -0.60
N GLY A 63 2.60 20.41 -0.65
CA GLY A 63 3.08 21.26 0.44
C GLY A 63 2.18 21.26 1.68
N ASP A 64 2.84 21.44 2.82
CA ASP A 64 2.22 21.67 4.11
C ASP A 64 1.29 22.89 4.05
N ARG A 65 0.00 22.66 4.28
CA ARG A 65 -0.92 23.70 4.68
C ARG A 65 -0.89 23.78 6.20
N TYR A 66 -1.00 24.98 6.75
CA TYR A 66 -1.17 25.19 8.19
C TYR A 66 -2.50 24.53 8.61
N VAL A 67 -2.43 23.40 9.32
CA VAL A 67 -3.58 22.63 9.79
C VAL A 67 -3.59 22.65 11.31
N ASP A 68 -4.77 22.67 11.94
CA ASP A 68 -4.90 22.34 13.36
C ASP A 68 -4.32 20.93 13.59
N HIS A 69 -3.12 20.90 14.17
CA HIS A 69 -2.31 19.69 14.28
C HIS A 69 -3.05 18.57 15.03
N THR A 70 -3.92 18.90 15.98
CA THR A 70 -4.59 17.91 16.82
C THR A 70 -5.67 17.12 16.05
N MET A 71 -6.54 17.83 15.34
CA MET A 71 -7.57 17.21 14.50
C MET A 71 -6.95 16.43 13.34
N PHE A 72 -5.89 16.97 12.75
CA PHE A 72 -5.17 16.33 11.66
C PHE A 72 -4.54 14.99 12.09
N ASP A 73 -3.83 14.98 13.22
CA ASP A 73 -3.18 13.77 13.74
C ASP A 73 -4.19 12.68 14.10
N MET A 74 -5.37 13.06 14.62
CA MET A 74 -6.46 12.12 14.89
C MET A 74 -7.02 11.51 13.61
N VAL A 75 -7.37 12.33 12.62
CA VAL A 75 -7.90 11.84 11.33
C VAL A 75 -6.88 10.93 10.65
N GLN A 76 -5.61 11.31 10.63
CA GLN A 76 -4.55 10.49 10.08
C GLN A 76 -4.39 9.16 10.84
N SER A 77 -4.47 9.18 12.17
CA SER A 77 -4.37 7.96 12.99
C SER A 77 -5.54 6.99 12.70
N LEU A 78 -6.76 7.50 12.55
CA LEU A 78 -7.93 6.70 12.16
C LEU A 78 -7.77 6.14 10.74
N THR A 79 -7.35 6.96 9.78
CA THR A 79 -7.08 6.55 8.41
C THR A 79 -6.00 5.47 8.33
N ILE A 80 -4.95 5.55 9.15
CA ILE A 80 -3.91 4.51 9.24
C ILE A 80 -4.51 3.20 9.79
N ALA A 81 -5.37 3.27 10.81
CA ALA A 81 -6.04 2.08 11.36
C ALA A 81 -6.93 1.39 10.30
N ASP A 82 -7.70 2.17 9.54
CA ASP A 82 -8.51 1.67 8.43
C ASP A 82 -7.63 1.10 7.31
N SER A 83 -6.51 1.74 6.99
CA SER A 83 -5.52 1.25 6.02
C SER A 83 -4.95 -0.10 6.44
N LEU A 84 -4.71 -0.32 7.74
CA LEU A 84 -4.25 -1.61 8.26
C LEU A 84 -5.32 -2.69 8.15
N LYS A 85 -6.58 -2.37 8.47
CA LYS A 85 -7.72 -3.29 8.30
C LYS A 85 -7.90 -3.67 6.83
N PHE A 86 -7.90 -2.67 5.94
CA PHE A 86 -7.98 -2.85 4.50
C PHE A 86 -6.81 -3.69 3.96
N GLY A 87 -5.57 -3.32 4.32
CA GLY A 87 -4.37 -4.05 3.91
C GLY A 87 -4.39 -5.51 4.36
N LYS A 88 -4.92 -5.81 5.55
CA LYS A 88 -5.06 -7.18 6.06
C LYS A 88 -6.06 -7.98 5.22
N ALA A 89 -7.16 -7.37 4.81
CA ALA A 89 -8.14 -8.01 3.93
C ALA A 89 -7.54 -8.37 2.57
N VAL A 90 -6.75 -7.45 1.97
CA VAL A 90 -6.03 -7.70 0.71
C VAL A 90 -4.94 -8.75 0.86
N LEU A 91 -4.10 -8.65 1.88
CA LEU A 91 -3.00 -9.59 2.16
C LEU A 91 -3.51 -11.03 2.31
N LYS A 92 -4.67 -11.20 2.98
CA LYS A 92 -5.31 -12.51 3.14
C LYS A 92 -5.70 -13.16 1.80
N GLN A 93 -6.09 -12.38 0.80
CA GLN A 93 -6.43 -12.92 -0.52
C GLN A 93 -5.16 -13.20 -1.34
N LEU A 94 -4.17 -12.31 -1.30
CA LEU A 94 -2.88 -12.52 -1.97
C LEU A 94 -2.18 -13.79 -1.48
N GLY A 95 -2.25 -14.09 -0.18
CA GLY A 95 -1.68 -15.32 0.39
C GLY A 95 -2.30 -16.63 -0.11
N LYS A 96 -3.36 -16.58 -0.93
CA LYS A 96 -3.95 -17.76 -1.58
C LYS A 96 -3.36 -18.04 -2.97
N ILE A 97 -2.73 -17.04 -3.58
CA ILE A 97 -2.22 -17.11 -4.97
C ILE A 97 -0.69 -16.99 -5.04
N ASN A 98 -0.06 -16.46 -3.99
CA ASN A 98 1.38 -16.32 -3.89
C ASN A 98 1.82 -16.51 -2.44
N ASP A 99 3.07 -16.91 -2.26
CA ASP A 99 3.70 -16.85 -0.95
C ASP A 99 3.73 -15.42 -0.44
N LEU A 100 3.62 -15.25 0.87
CA LEU A 100 3.73 -13.94 1.49
C LEU A 100 5.15 -13.74 1.99
N HIS A 101 5.80 -12.67 1.55
CA HIS A 101 7.09 -12.28 2.12
C HIS A 101 6.96 -11.99 3.62
N LYS A 102 5.81 -11.44 4.02
CA LYS A 102 5.40 -11.21 5.42
C LYS A 102 3.93 -11.55 5.60
N ASN A 103 3.64 -12.32 6.66
CA ASN A 103 2.27 -12.72 7.01
C ASN A 103 1.44 -11.61 7.67
N LYS A 104 1.96 -10.38 7.73
CA LYS A 104 1.31 -9.21 8.34
C LYS A 104 1.52 -8.00 7.44
N VAL A 105 0.58 -7.06 7.48
CA VAL A 105 0.76 -5.75 6.87
C VAL A 105 1.92 -5.04 7.57
N GLU A 106 2.91 -4.63 6.78
CA GLU A 106 4.04 -3.85 7.28
C GLU A 106 3.74 -2.36 7.21
N GLN A 107 4.50 -1.54 7.93
CA GLN A 107 4.35 -0.09 7.86
C GLN A 107 5.69 0.59 7.71
N ALA A 108 5.71 1.67 6.94
CA ALA A 108 6.84 2.59 6.82
C ALA A 108 6.39 3.95 6.28
N GLY A 109 7.32 4.90 6.19
CA GLY A 109 7.06 6.28 5.78
C GLY A 109 6.93 6.47 4.26
N PHE A 110 6.07 5.71 3.59
CA PHE A 110 5.81 5.85 2.14
C PHE A 110 5.11 7.18 1.83
N ALA A 111 5.73 8.03 1.01
CA ALA A 111 5.20 9.34 0.64
C ALA A 111 3.89 9.21 -0.15
N VAL A 112 3.79 8.18 -1.00
CA VAL A 112 2.58 7.87 -1.74
C VAL A 112 1.40 7.53 -0.82
N LEU A 113 1.60 7.15 0.45
CA LEU A 113 0.49 6.77 1.34
C LEU A 113 0.05 7.90 2.30
N LYS A 114 0.55 9.13 2.12
CA LYS A 114 0.34 10.24 3.08
C LYS A 114 -1.03 10.94 2.99
N ALA A 115 -1.99 10.44 2.22
CA ALA A 115 -3.32 11.05 2.18
C ALA A 115 -3.96 10.95 3.59
N PRO A 116 -4.31 12.08 4.24
CA PRO A 116 -4.74 12.05 5.65
C PRO A 116 -6.14 11.46 5.84
N ASP A 117 -6.99 11.49 4.81
CA ASP A 117 -8.41 11.14 4.89
C ASP A 117 -8.84 10.02 3.93
N ILE A 118 -7.88 9.31 3.32
CA ILE A 118 -8.16 8.18 2.42
C ILE A 118 -7.35 6.97 2.90
N PRO A 119 -8.00 5.86 3.28
CA PRO A 119 -7.30 4.62 3.61
C PRO A 119 -6.44 4.16 2.42
N SER A 120 -5.14 4.03 2.65
CA SER A 120 -4.12 3.92 1.61
C SER A 120 -3.19 2.76 1.89
N ILE A 121 -3.03 1.85 0.93
CA ILE A 121 -2.07 0.75 0.99
C ILE A 121 -1.15 0.74 -0.22
N LEU A 122 0.03 0.15 -0.04
CA LEU A 122 0.94 -0.23 -1.11
C LEU A 122 0.97 -1.76 -1.19
N VAL A 123 0.75 -2.31 -2.38
CA VAL A 123 0.80 -3.75 -2.66
C VAL A 123 2.03 -4.04 -3.49
N GLU A 124 2.98 -4.78 -2.91
CA GLU A 124 4.04 -5.44 -3.68
C GLU A 124 3.50 -6.76 -4.18
N THR A 125 3.26 -6.83 -5.48
CA THR A 125 2.67 -8.01 -6.13
C THR A 125 3.64 -9.18 -6.10
N ALA A 126 4.91 -8.90 -6.35
CA ALA A 126 6.04 -9.81 -6.28
C ALA A 126 7.35 -9.00 -6.44
N PHE A 127 8.51 -9.58 -6.09
CA PHE A 127 9.79 -8.89 -6.27
C PHE A 127 10.42 -9.20 -7.63
N ILE A 128 10.57 -8.20 -8.49
CA ILE A 128 11.14 -8.36 -9.85
C ILE A 128 12.63 -8.75 -9.82
N SER A 129 13.32 -8.58 -8.69
CA SER A 129 14.70 -9.06 -8.52
C SER A 129 14.78 -10.59 -8.46
N ASN A 130 13.69 -11.27 -8.13
CA ASN A 130 13.62 -12.73 -8.11
C ASN A 130 13.21 -13.24 -9.51
N VAL A 131 14.00 -14.15 -10.08
CA VAL A 131 13.85 -14.61 -11.47
C VAL A 131 12.53 -15.37 -11.70
N GLU A 132 12.07 -16.12 -10.70
CA GLU A 132 10.82 -16.86 -10.80
C GLU A 132 9.61 -15.91 -10.76
N GLU A 133 9.64 -14.96 -9.83
CA GLU A 133 8.63 -13.91 -9.70
C GLU A 133 8.58 -13.00 -10.94
N GLU A 134 9.73 -12.61 -11.50
CA GLU A 134 9.82 -11.86 -12.75
C GLU A 134 9.12 -12.61 -13.91
N ARG A 135 9.35 -13.92 -14.01
CA ARG A 135 8.69 -14.75 -15.03
C ARG A 135 7.18 -14.78 -14.83
N ARG A 136 6.70 -14.89 -13.59
CA ARG A 136 5.27 -14.88 -13.25
C ARG A 136 4.62 -13.53 -13.54
N LEU A 137 5.27 -12.44 -13.17
CA LEU A 137 4.83 -11.06 -13.41
C LEU A 137 4.58 -10.76 -14.90
N LYS A 138 5.29 -11.44 -15.81
CA LYS A 138 5.10 -11.32 -17.26
C LYS A 138 3.88 -12.08 -17.80
N THR A 139 3.22 -12.91 -16.98
CA THR A 139 2.07 -13.70 -17.43
C THR A 139 0.74 -12.97 -17.14
N ALA A 140 -0.14 -12.92 -18.14
CA ALA A 140 -1.48 -12.35 -17.98
C ALA A 140 -2.29 -13.09 -16.89
N LYS A 141 -2.08 -14.41 -16.75
CA LYS A 141 -2.72 -15.22 -15.71
C LYS A 141 -2.40 -14.71 -14.30
N PHE A 142 -1.11 -14.54 -13.97
CA PHE A 142 -0.72 -14.09 -12.64
C PHE A 142 -1.18 -12.64 -12.37
N GLN A 143 -1.08 -11.76 -13.37
CA GLN A 143 -1.60 -10.39 -13.25
C GLN A 143 -3.10 -10.37 -12.95
N GLN A 144 -3.87 -11.25 -13.59
CA GLN A 144 -5.30 -11.40 -13.35
C GLN A 144 -5.59 -11.95 -11.94
N GLU A 145 -4.86 -12.98 -11.49
CA GLU A 145 -5.00 -13.54 -10.14
C GLU A 145 -4.72 -12.48 -9.05
N VAL A 146 -3.70 -11.64 -9.25
CA VAL A 146 -3.38 -10.52 -8.36
C VAL A 146 -4.51 -9.48 -8.37
N ALA A 147 -5.01 -9.08 -9.53
CA ALA A 147 -6.09 -8.11 -9.65
C ALA A 147 -7.38 -8.61 -8.97
N GLU A 148 -7.73 -9.89 -9.17
CA GLU A 148 -8.88 -10.53 -8.52
C GLU A 148 -8.71 -10.64 -7.01
N SER A 149 -7.49 -10.92 -6.54
CA SER A 149 -7.17 -10.97 -5.11
C SER A 149 -7.32 -9.60 -4.44
N ILE A 150 -6.84 -8.53 -5.10
CA ILE A 150 -7.02 -7.15 -4.62
C ILE A 150 -8.52 -6.81 -4.58
N LEU A 151 -9.27 -7.10 -5.64
CA LEU A 151 -10.71 -6.86 -5.70
C LEU A 151 -11.47 -7.62 -4.60
N ALA A 152 -11.13 -8.90 -4.38
CA ALA A 152 -11.72 -9.71 -3.32
C ALA A 152 -11.39 -9.13 -1.92
N GLY A 153 -10.18 -8.59 -1.73
CA GLY A 153 -9.77 -7.90 -0.51
C GLY A 153 -10.58 -6.63 -0.26
N ILE A 154 -10.79 -5.82 -1.31
CA ILE A 154 -11.64 -4.62 -1.26
C ILE A 154 -13.08 -4.99 -0.87
N LYS A 155 -13.67 -5.99 -1.53
CA LYS A 155 -15.03 -6.47 -1.21
C LYS A 155 -15.12 -6.96 0.24
N ALA A 156 -14.14 -7.72 0.71
CA ALA A 156 -14.09 -8.23 2.07
C ALA A 156 -13.97 -7.10 3.12
N TYR A 157 -13.19 -6.05 2.82
CA TYR A 157 -13.08 -4.88 3.69
C TYR A 157 -14.43 -4.18 3.88
N PHE A 158 -15.17 -3.92 2.80
CA PHE A 158 -16.49 -3.28 2.89
C PHE A 158 -17.56 -4.18 3.51
N ALA A 159 -17.48 -5.51 3.33
CA ALA A 159 -18.41 -6.45 3.93
C ALA A 159 -18.27 -6.54 5.47
N ASP A 160 -17.06 -6.32 6.02
CA ASP A 160 -16.77 -6.38 7.45
C ASP A 160 -17.14 -5.09 8.21
N GLY A 161 -18.22 -4.42 7.74
CA GLY A 161 -18.76 -3.21 8.36
C GLY A 161 -17.84 -2.00 8.29
N ALA A 162 -16.84 -1.98 7.38
CA ALA A 162 -16.15 -0.74 7.07
C ALA A 162 -17.15 0.22 6.44
N THR A 163 -17.67 1.14 7.26
CA THR A 163 -18.56 2.19 6.81
C THR A 163 -17.80 3.02 5.78
N LEU A 164 -18.28 3.04 4.53
CA LEU A 164 -17.93 4.13 3.61
C LEU A 164 -18.08 5.42 4.41
N ALA A 165 -17.06 6.27 4.44
CA ALA A 165 -17.16 7.55 5.13
C ALA A 165 -18.32 8.32 4.50
N ARG A 166 -19.52 8.20 5.09
CA ARG A 166 -20.73 8.82 4.59
C ARG A 166 -20.62 10.29 4.97
N ARG A 167 -19.90 11.04 4.16
CA ARG A 167 -19.80 12.49 4.28
C ARG A 167 -21.11 13.05 3.72
N SER A 168 -22.02 13.41 4.64
CA SER A 168 -23.21 14.25 4.41
C SER A 168 -22.82 15.59 3.81
#